data_AF-A0A351Y3R7-F1
#
_entry.id   AF-A0A351Y3R7-F1
#
_cell.length_a   1.000
_cell.length_b   1.000
_cell.length_c   1.000
_cell.angle_alpha   90.00
_cell.angle_beta   90.00
_cell.angle_gamma   90.00
#
_symmetry.space_group_name_H-M   'P 1'
#
loop_
_entity.id
_entity.type
_entity.pdbx_description
1 polymer ?
#
loop_
_entity_poly.entity_id
_entity_poly.type
_entity_poly.pdbx_seq_one_letter_code
_entity_poly.pdbx_strand_id
1 'polypeptide(L)' 'MSRTEIIEEIWGNDQIFEEDAKLDVYISTLRKKLGKTIIETIKGFGYQIAS' A
#
# COMPACT_ATOMS: atom_id res chain seq x y z
N MET A 1 1.80 -4.91 -6.67
CA MET A 1 0.43 -4.41 -6.91
C MET A 1 0.46 -2.90 -7.01
N SER A 2 -0.35 -2.34 -7.90
CA SER A 2 -0.57 -0.90 -8.00
C SER A 2 -1.29 -0.38 -6.75
N ARG A 3 -1.19 0.93 -6.51
CA ARG A 3 -1.89 1.57 -5.38
C ARG A 3 -3.40 1.38 -5.47
N THR A 4 -3.96 1.57 -6.66
CA THR A 4 -5.40 1.41 -6.91
C THR A 4 -5.86 0.00 -6.63
N GLU A 5 -5.17 -1.02 -7.13
CA GLU A 5 -5.52 -2.44 -6.86
C GLU A 5 -5.53 -2.76 -5.36
N ILE A 6 -4.53 -2.26 -4.61
CA ILE A 6 -4.47 -2.47 -3.16
C ILE A 6 -5.68 -1.83 -2.45
N ILE A 7 -6.10 -0.64 -2.90
CA ILE A 7 -7.22 0.07 -2.30
C ILE A 7 -8.54 -0.62 -2.64
N GLU A 8 -8.73 -0.99 -3.92
CA GLU A 8 -9.91 -1.71 -4.39
C GLU A 8 -10.08 -3.04 -3.67
N GLU A 9 -8.99 -3.77 -3.41
CA GLU A 9 -9.04 -5.05 -2.71
C GLU A 9 -9.42 -4.92 -1.22
N ILE A 10 -9.00 -3.84 -0.55
CA ILE A 10 -9.23 -3.64 0.90
C ILE A 10 -10.55 -2.89 1.17
N TRP A 11 -10.85 -1.85 0.41
CA TRP A 11 -11.95 -0.92 0.66
C TRP A 11 -13.02 -0.90 -0.44
N GLY A 12 -12.77 -1.53 -1.60
CA GLY A 12 -13.66 -1.48 -2.75
C GLY A 12 -13.51 -0.22 -3.61
N ASN A 13 -14.22 -0.16 -4.73
CA ASN A 13 -14.03 0.85 -5.78
C ASN A 13 -14.46 2.28 -5.40
N ASP A 14 -15.31 2.44 -4.38
CA ASP A 14 -15.91 3.74 -4.04
C ASP A 14 -14.98 4.66 -3.21
N GLN A 15 -13.87 4.13 -2.69
CA GLN A 15 -13.00 4.83 -1.73
C GLN A 15 -11.60 5.18 -2.26
N ILE A 16 -11.37 5.04 -3.57
CA ILE A 16 -10.04 5.17 -4.19
C ILE A 16 -9.36 6.50 -3.83
N PHE A 17 -10.05 7.64 -3.93
CA PHE A 17 -9.43 8.96 -3.73
C PHE A 17 -9.05 9.26 -2.27
N GLU A 18 -9.89 8.86 -1.31
CA GLU A 18 -9.62 9.14 0.12
C GLU A 18 -8.55 8.21 0.69
N GLU A 19 -8.56 6.95 0.29
CA GLU A 19 -7.64 5.95 0.81
C GLU A 19 -6.28 5.96 0.11
N ASP A 20 -6.19 6.43 -1.14
CA ASP A 20 -4.90 6.59 -1.82
C ASP A 20 -3.96 7.53 -1.07
N ALA A 21 -4.48 8.64 -0.52
CA ALA A 21 -3.69 9.56 0.29
C ALA A 21 -3.18 8.94 1.61
N LYS A 22 -3.88 7.92 2.14
CA LYS A 22 -3.55 7.26 3.41
C LYS A 22 -2.70 6.00 3.24
N LEU A 23 -2.63 5.46 2.02
CA LEU A 23 -1.94 4.20 1.74
C LEU A 23 -0.48 4.20 2.22
N ASP A 24 0.25 5.30 2.02
CA ASP A 24 1.64 5.44 2.49
C ASP A 24 1.76 5.36 4.03
N VAL A 25 0.78 5.89 4.76
CA VAL A 25 0.73 5.84 6.23
C VAL A 25 0.51 4.40 6.70
N TYR A 26 -0.39 3.67 6.05
CA TYR A 26 -0.62 2.26 6.37
C TYR A 26 0.62 1.42 6.09
N ILE A 27 1.26 1.58 4.94
CA ILE A 27 2.50 0.87 4.58
C ILE A 27 3.63 1.19 5.57
N SER A 28 3.79 2.46 5.97
CA SER A 28 4.76 2.85 7.00
C SER A 28 4.50 2.15 8.34
N THR A 29 3.22 2.05 8.74
CA THR A 29 2.82 1.37 9.96
C THR A 29 3.07 -0.13 9.89
N LEU A 30 2.76 -0.77 8.76
CA LEU A 30 3.04 -2.19 8.53
C LEU A 30 4.54 -2.49 8.58
N ARG A 31 5.38 -1.69 7.93
CA ARG A 31 6.85 -1.83 7.99
C ARG A 31 7.40 -1.70 9.41
N LYS A 32 6.79 -0.86 10.26
CA LYS A 32 7.17 -0.75 11.68
C LYS A 32 6.84 -2.01 12.48
N LYS A 33 5.74 -2.69 12.15
CA LYS A 33 5.28 -3.89 12.87
C LYS A 33 5.93 -5.17 12.37
N LEU A 34 6.09 -5.31 11.06
CA LEU A 34 6.55 -6.55 10.42
C LEU A 34 8.06 -6.54 10.13
N GLY A 35 8.64 -5.35 9.98
CA GLY A 35 10.03 -5.18 9.55
C GLY A 35 10.12 -4.38 8.25
N LYS A 36 11.18 -3.59 8.11
CA LYS A 36 11.35 -2.63 7.00
C LYS A 36 11.60 -3.29 5.64
N THR A 37 12.03 -4.54 5.63
CA THR A 37 12.42 -5.27 4.41
C THR A 37 11.29 -6.06 3.78
N ILE A 38 10.15 -6.26 4.46
CA ILE A 38 9.09 -7.14 3.95
C ILE A 38 8.25 -6.48 2.85
N ILE A 39 8.11 -5.16 2.86
CA ILE A 39 7.34 -4.42 1.87
C ILE A 39 8.28 -3.48 1.14
N GLU A 40 8.35 -3.57 -0.18
CA GLU A 40 9.14 -2.70 -1.05
C GLU A 40 8.27 -1.69 -1.80
N THR A 41 8.83 -0.50 -2.04
CA THR A 41 8.13 0.56 -2.79
C THR A 41 8.61 0.54 -4.23
N ILE A 42 7.68 0.36 -5.16
CA ILE A 42 7.89 0.53 -6.60
C ILE A 42 7.48 1.96 -6.93
N LYS A 43 8.48 2.85 -7.07
CA LYS A 43 8.25 4.28 -7.30
C LYS A 43 7.34 4.51 -8.51
N GLY A 44 6.29 5.30 -8.31
CA GLY A 44 5.30 5.62 -9.36
C GLY A 44 4.29 4.52 -9.66
N PHE A 45 4.32 3.39 -8.96
CA PHE A 45 3.41 2.27 -9.22
C PHE A 45 2.66 1.80 -7.96
N GLY A 46 3.37 1.45 -6.90
CA GLY A 46 2.75 0.87 -5.69
C GLY A 46 3.74 0.09 -4.84
N TYR A 47 3.32 -1.08 -4.36
CA TYR A 47 4.09 -1.87 -3.40
C TYR A 47 4.12 -3.35 -3.76
N GLN A 48 5.15 -4.03 -3.28
CA GLN A 48 5.29 -5.48 -3.38
C GLN A 48 5.81 -6.06 -2.07
N ILE A 49 5.53 -7.34 -1.84
CA ILE A 49 6.19 -8.11 -0.79
C ILE A 49 7.58 -8.49 -1.29
N ALA A 50 8.61 -8.28 -0.47
CA ALA A 50 9.97 -8.74 -0.75
C ALA A 50 10.00 -10.26 -0.75
N SER A 51 10.67 -10.84 -1.72
CA SER A 51 10.84 -12.29 -1.86
C SER A 51 12.18 -12.77 -1.33
#